data_AF-A0AAV6VRV0-F1
#
_entry.id   AF-A0AAV6VRV0-F1
#
_cell.length_a   1.000
_cell.length_b   1.000
_cell.length_c   1.000
_cell.angle_alpha   90.00
_cell.angle_beta   90.00
_cell.angle_gamma   90.00
#
_symmetry.space_group_name_H-M   'P 1'
#
loop_
_entity.id
_entity.type
_entity.pdbx_description
1 polymer ?
#
loop_
_entity_poly.entity_id
_entity_poly.type
_entity_poly.pdbx_seq_one_letter_code
_entity_poly.pdbx_strand_id
1 'polypeptide(L)'
;MEVFQNYEDQEIDMYLDLHAHTGLLGTFVYGNSYTDVYRFQRHSLFPKHLSYCAPDFSLEHTAYNKDRNKQGTSRRFLSSFLDEKVNCYTLEVSFHGYEVPKGNSSTAIHVYDEAEYLRLGESICHSLLDYYCATKYIPPEEVPPSVRESCCKGSRANKLQQQQQSSNQSSSPHHVAAASGMTGNVKKSATAKGKAAKTKPAATSKTSEEPHAQKPKVASAKNV
;
A
#
# COMPACT_ATOMS: atom_id res chain seq x y z
N MET A 1 -25.46 2.89 22.72
CA MET A 1 -24.23 2.55 21.94
C MET A 1 -24.35 1.08 21.57
N GLU A 2 -25.28 0.75 20.65
CA GLU A 2 -25.92 -0.57 20.60
C GLU A 2 -26.03 -1.12 19.15
N VAL A 3 -25.10 -0.75 18.28
CA VAL A 3 -25.11 -1.20 16.86
C VAL A 3 -24.46 -2.58 16.70
N PHE A 4 -23.66 -3.03 17.68
CA PHE A 4 -22.83 -4.23 17.58
C PHE A 4 -23.38 -5.47 18.32
N GLN A 5 -24.53 -5.36 18.98
CA GLN A 5 -25.03 -6.40 19.91
C GLN A 5 -25.48 -7.71 19.23
N ASN A 6 -25.64 -7.71 17.89
CA ASN A 6 -26.18 -8.83 17.10
C ASN A 6 -25.17 -9.41 16.09
N TYR A 7 -23.86 -9.30 16.38
CA TYR A 7 -22.78 -9.60 15.43
C TYR A 7 -21.98 -10.90 15.73
N GLU A 8 -22.37 -11.70 16.72
CA GLU A 8 -21.64 -12.92 17.15
C GLU A 8 -21.41 -13.93 16.00
N ASP A 9 -22.32 -14.01 15.01
CA ASP A 9 -22.21 -14.88 13.84
C ASP A 9 -21.73 -14.17 12.55
N GLN A 10 -21.38 -12.88 12.60
CA GLN A 10 -21.00 -12.11 11.40
C GLN A 10 -19.49 -12.12 11.14
N GLU A 11 -19.09 -12.89 10.13
CA GLU A 11 -17.70 -13.03 9.69
C GLU A 11 -17.23 -11.84 8.83
N ILE A 12 -15.97 -11.43 8.99
CA ILE A 12 -15.37 -10.30 8.27
C ILE A 12 -14.49 -10.84 7.13
N ASP A 13 -14.89 -10.70 5.87
CA ASP A 13 -14.04 -11.08 4.71
C ASP A 13 -13.02 -10.00 4.33
N MET A 14 -13.37 -8.72 4.51
CA MET A 14 -12.54 -7.60 4.09
C MET A 14 -12.66 -6.43 5.07
N TYR A 15 -11.54 -5.76 5.32
CA TYR A 15 -11.47 -4.51 6.06
C TYR A 15 -10.80 -3.44 5.18
N LEU A 16 -11.49 -2.32 4.98
CA LEU A 16 -11.07 -1.23 4.11
C LEU A 16 -11.05 0.08 4.90
N ASP A 17 -9.86 0.55 5.25
CA ASP A 17 -9.66 1.81 5.94
C ASP A 17 -9.56 2.96 4.93
N LEU A 18 -10.45 3.96 5.01
CA LEU A 18 -10.57 5.02 4.00
C LEU A 18 -9.84 6.28 4.46
N HIS A 19 -8.83 6.70 3.69
CA HIS A 19 -7.92 7.80 4.01
C HIS A 19 -7.76 8.79 2.85
N ALA A 20 -7.43 10.03 3.20
CA ALA A 20 -7.12 11.10 2.25
C ALA A 20 -5.64 11.51 2.35
N HIS A 21 -4.96 11.56 1.21
CA HIS A 21 -3.51 11.69 1.11
C HIS A 21 -3.09 13.04 0.52
N THR A 22 -2.24 13.78 1.23
CA THR A 22 -1.89 15.18 0.87
C THR A 22 -0.79 15.30 -0.19
N GLY A 23 0.08 14.29 -0.34
CA GLY A 23 1.33 14.40 -1.10
C GLY A 23 1.49 13.48 -2.32
N LEU A 24 0.44 12.75 -2.71
CA LEU A 24 0.44 11.87 -3.88
C LEU A 24 -0.88 12.05 -4.65
N LEU A 25 -0.84 11.81 -5.96
CA LEU A 25 -1.99 11.93 -6.86
C LEU A 25 -2.69 10.58 -7.08
N GLY A 26 -3.97 10.64 -7.45
CA GLY A 26 -4.82 9.48 -7.69
C GLY A 26 -5.31 8.77 -6.43
N THR A 27 -5.97 7.65 -6.67
CA THR A 27 -6.38 6.66 -5.65
C THR A 27 -5.40 5.50 -5.64
N PHE A 28 -5.00 4.99 -4.48
CA PHE A 28 -4.08 3.86 -4.38
C PHE A 28 -4.25 3.08 -3.07
N VAL A 29 -3.76 1.84 -3.04
CA VAL A 29 -3.91 0.96 -1.88
C VAL A 29 -2.56 0.73 -1.20
N TYR A 30 -2.53 0.92 0.12
CA TYR A 30 -1.55 0.27 0.97
C TYR A 30 -2.09 -1.09 1.43
N GLY A 31 -1.44 -2.14 0.95
CA GLY A 31 -1.70 -3.53 1.33
C GLY A 31 -0.59 -4.09 2.22
N ASN A 32 -0.68 -5.40 2.47
CA ASN A 32 0.26 -6.16 3.28
C ASN A 32 1.01 -7.16 2.40
N SER A 33 2.33 -7.32 2.60
CA SER A 33 3.08 -8.38 1.93
C SER A 33 3.13 -9.65 2.80
N TYR A 34 2.53 -10.72 2.29
CA TYR A 34 2.48 -12.04 2.93
C TYR A 34 3.58 -12.96 2.37
N THR A 35 3.96 -13.97 3.16
CA THR A 35 4.86 -15.05 2.71
C THR A 35 4.11 -16.19 2.03
N ASP A 36 2.84 -16.40 2.37
CA ASP A 36 1.97 -17.30 1.64
C ASP A 36 1.53 -16.68 0.30
N VAL A 37 1.79 -17.40 -0.79
CA VAL A 37 1.56 -16.93 -2.16
C VAL A 37 0.07 -16.87 -2.49
N TYR A 38 -0.75 -17.78 -1.95
CA TYR A 38 -2.20 -17.80 -2.21
C TYR A 38 -2.92 -16.69 -1.43
N ARG A 39 -2.52 -16.42 -0.19
CA ARG A 39 -2.96 -15.26 0.61
C ARG A 39 -2.57 -13.96 -0.09
N PHE A 40 -1.32 -13.84 -0.57
CA PHE A 40 -0.91 -12.65 -1.32
C PHE A 40 -1.65 -12.50 -2.66
N GLN A 41 -1.84 -13.60 -3.41
CA GLN A 41 -2.61 -13.58 -4.65
C GLN A 41 -4.05 -13.10 -4.41
N ARG A 42 -4.75 -13.68 -3.42
CA ARG A 42 -6.10 -13.26 -2.99
C ARG A 42 -6.11 -11.77 -2.59
N HIS A 43 -5.10 -11.34 -1.83
CA HIS A 43 -4.95 -9.96 -1.37
C HIS A 43 -4.70 -8.96 -2.51
N SER A 44 -4.09 -9.39 -3.62
CA SER A 44 -3.89 -8.55 -4.80
C SER A 44 -5.15 -8.37 -5.67
N LEU A 45 -6.20 -9.17 -5.48
CA LEU A 45 -7.39 -9.16 -6.34
C LEU A 45 -8.19 -7.85 -6.22
N PHE A 46 -8.57 -7.43 -5.01
CA PHE A 46 -9.40 -6.23 -4.85
C PHE A 46 -8.74 -4.96 -5.43
N PRO A 47 -7.47 -4.63 -5.13
CA PRO A 47 -6.81 -3.46 -5.75
C PRO A 47 -6.67 -3.59 -7.27
N LYS A 48 -6.52 -4.82 -7.79
CA LYS A 48 -6.50 -5.08 -9.24
C LYS A 48 -7.87 -4.82 -9.88
N HIS A 49 -8.97 -5.28 -9.28
CA HIS A 49 -10.31 -4.97 -9.77
C HIS A 49 -10.62 -3.48 -9.67
N LEU A 50 -10.20 -2.81 -8.59
CA LEU A 50 -10.33 -1.36 -8.47
C LEU A 50 -9.58 -0.62 -9.60
N SER A 51 -8.40 -1.09 -10.03
CA SER A 51 -7.68 -0.55 -11.20
C SER A 51 -8.42 -0.70 -12.56
N TYR A 52 -9.49 -1.51 -12.62
CA TYR A 52 -10.38 -1.65 -13.78
C TYR A 52 -11.68 -0.84 -13.66
N CYS A 53 -12.07 -0.45 -12.44
CA CYS A 53 -13.29 0.31 -12.15
C CYS A 53 -13.02 1.81 -11.95
N ALA A 54 -11.83 2.18 -11.46
CA ALA A 54 -11.41 3.55 -11.13
C ALA A 54 -10.35 4.05 -12.13
N PRO A 55 -10.61 5.11 -12.92
CA PRO A 55 -9.68 5.63 -13.94
C PRO A 55 -8.50 6.40 -13.34
N ASP A 56 -8.63 6.84 -12.09
CA ASP A 56 -7.68 7.59 -11.27
C ASP A 56 -6.78 6.69 -10.42
N PHE A 57 -6.88 5.36 -10.55
CA PHE A 57 -6.16 4.41 -9.72
C PHE A 57 -4.68 4.29 -10.09
N SER A 58 -3.80 4.70 -9.18
CA SER A 58 -2.35 4.60 -9.32
C SER A 58 -1.82 3.24 -8.86
N LEU A 59 -1.43 2.42 -9.84
CA LEU A 59 -0.64 1.20 -9.61
C LEU A 59 0.79 1.52 -9.12
N GLU A 60 1.32 2.72 -9.40
CA GLU A 60 2.65 3.15 -8.98
C GLU A 60 2.70 3.52 -7.48
N HIS A 61 1.64 4.16 -6.97
CA HIS A 61 1.52 4.51 -5.55
C HIS A 61 1.00 3.35 -4.68
N THR A 62 0.43 2.31 -5.31
CA THR A 62 -0.09 1.11 -4.63
C THR A 62 1.06 0.22 -4.15
N ALA A 63 1.15 -0.03 -2.84
CA ALA A 63 2.30 -0.71 -2.23
C ALA A 63 1.92 -1.77 -1.18
N TYR A 64 2.55 -2.93 -1.27
CA TYR A 64 2.38 -4.05 -0.34
C TYR A 64 3.63 -4.22 0.52
N ASN A 65 3.52 -3.90 1.82
CA ASN A 65 4.67 -3.93 2.74
C ASN A 65 4.37 -4.65 4.05
N LYS A 66 5.43 -5.02 4.77
CA LYS A 66 5.36 -5.64 6.11
C LYS A 66 6.19 -4.90 7.16
N ASP A 67 6.52 -3.65 6.87
CA ASP A 67 7.43 -2.78 7.63
C ASP A 67 7.06 -2.70 9.10
N ARG A 68 8.04 -2.84 9.99
CA ARG A 68 7.82 -2.78 11.45
C ARG A 68 7.23 -1.43 11.88
N ASN A 69 7.68 -0.34 11.26
CA ASN A 69 7.25 1.03 11.54
C ASN A 69 5.78 1.30 11.16
N LYS A 70 5.14 0.40 10.42
CA LYS A 70 3.71 0.47 10.07
C LYS A 70 2.83 -0.50 10.90
N GLN A 71 3.38 -1.21 11.88
CA GLN A 71 2.59 -2.15 12.72
C GLN A 71 1.40 -1.49 13.44
N GLY A 72 1.50 -0.20 13.77
CA GLY A 72 0.42 0.57 14.40
C GLY A 72 -0.68 1.07 13.45
N THR A 73 -0.61 0.84 12.14
CA THR A 73 -1.74 1.17 11.24
C THR A 73 -2.83 0.13 11.37
N SER A 74 -4.09 0.57 11.38
CA SER A 74 -5.33 -0.21 11.22
C SER A 74 -5.16 -1.54 10.48
N ARG A 75 -4.83 -1.48 9.18
CA ARG A 75 -4.71 -2.65 8.27
C ARG A 75 -3.63 -3.65 8.68
N ARG A 76 -2.65 -3.25 9.50
CA ARG A 76 -1.54 -4.08 9.98
C ARG A 76 -1.89 -4.70 11.33
N PHE A 77 -2.43 -3.91 12.24
CA PHE A 77 -2.94 -4.39 13.52
C PHE A 77 -4.04 -5.44 13.32
N LEU A 78 -5.09 -5.12 12.56
CA LEU A 78 -6.22 -6.01 12.31
C LEU A 78 -5.82 -7.27 11.54
N SER A 79 -4.88 -7.19 10.58
CA SER A 79 -4.36 -8.38 9.87
C SER A 79 -3.57 -9.38 10.75
N SER A 80 -3.30 -9.00 12.00
CA SER A 80 -2.65 -9.87 13.02
C SER A 80 -3.60 -10.32 14.14
N PHE A 81 -4.88 -9.91 14.06
CA PHE A 81 -5.93 -10.24 15.03
C PHE A 81 -7.11 -10.98 14.38
N LEU A 82 -7.44 -10.66 13.14
CA LEU A 82 -8.46 -11.32 12.31
C LEU A 82 -7.88 -12.54 11.57
N ASP A 83 -8.77 -13.39 11.05
CA ASP A 83 -8.42 -14.63 10.32
C ASP A 83 -7.50 -14.38 9.09
N GLU A 84 -6.77 -15.41 8.67
CA GLU A 84 -5.89 -15.33 7.51
C GLU A 84 -6.61 -15.12 6.16
N LYS A 85 -7.92 -15.39 6.08
CA LYS A 85 -8.72 -15.05 4.91
C LYS A 85 -8.98 -13.54 4.79
N VAL A 86 -9.02 -12.82 5.92
CA VAL A 86 -9.46 -11.41 5.97
C VAL A 86 -8.48 -10.49 5.26
N ASN A 87 -8.97 -9.80 4.24
CA ASN A 87 -8.19 -8.86 3.44
C ASN A 87 -8.26 -7.45 4.05
N CYS A 88 -7.16 -7.03 4.71
CA CYS A 88 -7.06 -5.72 5.36
C CYS A 88 -6.26 -4.71 4.53
N TYR A 89 -6.87 -3.58 4.16
CA TYR A 89 -6.27 -2.52 3.34
C TYR A 89 -6.38 -1.13 4.00
N THR A 90 -5.50 -0.21 3.60
CA THR A 90 -5.79 1.23 3.65
C THR A 90 -5.92 1.71 2.20
N LEU A 91 -7.03 2.35 1.87
CA LEU A 91 -7.25 3.04 0.60
C LEU A 91 -6.99 4.52 0.79
N GLU A 92 -6.06 5.06 0.01
CA GLU A 92 -5.62 6.45 0.05
C GLU A 92 -6.12 7.16 -1.21
N VAL A 93 -6.74 8.33 -1.05
CA VAL A 93 -7.26 9.15 -2.15
C VAL A 93 -6.64 10.55 -2.06
N SER A 94 -6.12 11.08 -3.17
CA SER A 94 -5.50 12.42 -3.13
C SER A 94 -6.43 13.52 -2.59
N PHE A 95 -5.88 14.49 -1.88
CA PHE A 95 -6.52 15.79 -1.61
C PHE A 95 -6.49 16.76 -2.81
N HIS A 96 -5.72 16.45 -3.86
CA HIS A 96 -5.59 17.31 -5.04
C HIS A 96 -6.36 16.76 -6.25
N GLY A 97 -6.06 15.53 -6.66
CA GLY A 97 -6.53 15.03 -7.95
C GLY A 97 -5.68 13.89 -8.50
N TYR A 98 -5.81 13.63 -9.80
CA TYR A 98 -5.10 12.57 -10.51
C TYR A 98 -4.55 13.03 -11.87
N GLU A 99 -3.57 12.33 -12.42
CA GLU A 99 -3.01 12.68 -13.73
C GLU A 99 -3.87 12.14 -14.88
N VAL A 100 -4.21 13.03 -15.82
CA VAL A 100 -4.87 12.70 -17.08
C VAL A 100 -3.93 12.97 -18.26
N PRO A 101 -3.77 12.02 -19.22
CA PRO A 101 -2.96 12.23 -20.41
C PRO A 101 -3.47 13.39 -21.28
N LYS A 102 -2.58 14.32 -21.61
CA LYS A 102 -2.85 15.49 -22.46
C LYS A 102 -1.97 15.42 -23.70
N GLY A 103 -2.45 14.69 -24.70
CA GLY A 103 -1.72 14.43 -25.95
C GLY A 103 -0.49 13.55 -25.74
N ASN A 104 0.51 13.75 -26.59
CA ASN A 104 1.58 12.77 -26.84
C ASN A 104 2.60 12.64 -25.69
N SER A 105 2.81 13.69 -24.88
CA SER A 105 3.95 13.76 -23.94
C SER A 105 3.73 14.75 -22.78
N SER A 106 2.50 15.14 -22.48
CA SER A 106 2.20 15.95 -21.29
C SER A 106 1.04 15.35 -20.51
N THR A 107 1.07 15.46 -19.20
CA THR A 107 -0.07 15.18 -18.33
C THR A 107 -0.65 16.50 -17.81
N ALA A 108 -1.92 16.46 -17.43
CA ALA A 108 -2.56 17.52 -16.66
C ALA A 108 -3.14 16.90 -15.39
N ILE A 109 -3.28 17.69 -14.32
CA ILE A 109 -3.95 17.23 -13.10
C ILE A 109 -5.44 17.49 -13.27
N HIS A 110 -6.25 16.43 -13.24
CA HIS A 110 -7.68 16.55 -13.01
C HIS A 110 -7.91 16.69 -11.51
N VAL A 111 -8.35 17.87 -11.08
CA VAL A 111 -8.61 18.17 -9.66
C VAL A 111 -9.85 17.42 -9.19
N TYR A 112 -9.81 16.84 -8.00
CA TYR A 112 -10.99 16.18 -7.44
C TYR A 112 -12.03 17.21 -6.95
N ASP A 113 -13.29 16.95 -7.25
CA ASP A 113 -14.45 17.57 -6.62
C ASP A 113 -15.28 16.52 -5.86
N GLU A 114 -16.36 16.95 -5.20
CA GLU A 114 -17.29 16.04 -4.51
C GLU A 114 -17.82 14.93 -5.44
N ALA A 115 -18.03 15.25 -6.72
CA ALA A 115 -18.57 14.29 -7.68
C ALA A 115 -17.54 13.24 -8.12
N GLU A 116 -16.24 13.54 -8.13
CA GLU A 116 -15.19 12.52 -8.29
C GLU A 116 -15.09 11.59 -7.08
N TYR A 117 -15.16 12.12 -5.85
CA TYR A 117 -15.16 11.26 -4.65
C TYR A 117 -16.40 10.33 -4.62
N LEU A 118 -17.55 10.81 -5.10
CA LEU A 118 -18.75 9.97 -5.30
C LEU A 118 -18.58 8.93 -6.42
N ARG A 119 -17.96 9.29 -7.56
CA ARG A 119 -17.61 8.34 -8.63
C ARG A 119 -16.68 7.24 -8.13
N LEU A 120 -15.67 7.59 -7.33
CA LEU A 120 -14.79 6.60 -6.72
C LEU A 120 -15.56 5.64 -5.79
N GLY A 121 -16.56 6.14 -5.05
CA GLY A 121 -17.47 5.30 -4.28
C GLY A 121 -18.18 4.23 -5.13
N GLU A 122 -18.70 4.63 -6.30
CA GLU A 122 -19.29 3.69 -7.28
C GLU A 122 -18.24 2.68 -7.81
N SER A 123 -17.04 3.15 -8.14
CA SER A 123 -15.92 2.27 -8.56
C SER A 123 -15.48 1.28 -7.48
N ILE A 124 -15.51 1.66 -6.19
CA ILE A 124 -15.25 0.75 -5.06
C ILE A 124 -16.34 -0.32 -5.01
N CYS A 125 -17.62 0.06 -5.02
CA CYS A 125 -18.74 -0.90 -5.02
C CYS A 125 -18.67 -1.88 -6.22
N HIS A 126 -18.34 -1.39 -7.42
CA HIS A 126 -18.12 -2.25 -8.58
C HIS A 126 -16.93 -3.19 -8.38
N SER A 127 -15.80 -2.72 -7.88
CA SER A 127 -14.60 -3.56 -7.65
C SER A 127 -14.79 -4.63 -6.57
N LEU A 128 -15.64 -4.38 -5.56
CA LEU A 128 -16.05 -5.37 -4.56
C LEU A 128 -16.88 -6.48 -5.19
N LEU A 129 -17.91 -6.13 -5.98
CA LEU A 129 -18.74 -7.09 -6.72
C LEU A 129 -17.88 -7.97 -7.64
N ASP A 130 -16.98 -7.34 -8.39
CA ASP A 130 -16.02 -7.99 -9.28
C ASP A 130 -15.10 -8.98 -8.53
N TYR A 131 -14.59 -8.57 -7.36
CA TYR A 131 -13.80 -9.41 -6.45
C TYR A 131 -14.59 -10.63 -5.97
N TYR A 132 -15.83 -10.45 -5.47
CA TYR A 132 -16.65 -11.56 -4.96
C TYR A 132 -17.12 -12.52 -6.08
N CYS A 133 -17.28 -12.04 -7.32
CA CYS A 133 -17.51 -12.87 -8.51
C CYS A 133 -16.25 -13.64 -8.96
N ALA A 134 -15.07 -13.05 -8.79
CA ALA A 134 -13.80 -13.70 -9.07
C ALA A 134 -13.50 -14.82 -8.05
N THR A 135 -13.75 -14.57 -6.76
CA THR A 135 -13.53 -15.52 -5.65
C THR A 135 -14.67 -16.53 -5.43
N LYS A 136 -15.77 -16.45 -6.21
CA LYS A 136 -16.91 -17.39 -6.21
C LYS A 136 -17.82 -17.37 -4.98
N TYR A 137 -17.84 -16.26 -4.26
CA TYR A 137 -18.89 -15.99 -3.26
C TYR A 137 -20.20 -15.51 -3.90
N ILE A 138 -20.11 -14.83 -5.05
CA ILE A 138 -21.28 -14.43 -5.86
C ILE A 138 -21.23 -15.14 -7.22
N PRO A 139 -22.21 -15.99 -7.57
CA PRO A 139 -22.34 -16.55 -8.92
C PRO A 139 -22.59 -15.44 -9.97
N PRO A 140 -21.83 -15.38 -11.09
CA PRO A 140 -22.01 -14.36 -12.14
C PRO A 140 -23.41 -14.28 -12.77
N GLU A 141 -24.20 -15.35 -12.64
CA GLU A 141 -25.60 -15.47 -13.05
C GLU A 141 -26.60 -14.79 -12.10
N GLU A 142 -26.24 -14.58 -10.83
CA GLU A 142 -27.06 -13.82 -9.87
C GLU A 142 -26.91 -12.30 -10.04
N VAL A 143 -25.84 -11.85 -10.72
CA VAL A 143 -25.55 -10.42 -10.93
C VAL A 143 -26.43 -9.86 -12.06
N PRO A 144 -27.30 -8.86 -11.80
CA PRO A 144 -28.21 -8.33 -12.82
C PRO A 144 -27.45 -7.77 -14.05
N PRO A 145 -27.93 -8.01 -15.29
CA PRO A 145 -27.25 -7.58 -16.51
C PRO A 145 -26.91 -6.07 -16.54
N SER A 146 -27.81 -5.22 -16.05
CA SER A 146 -27.62 -3.77 -15.94
C SER A 146 -26.41 -3.37 -15.08
N VAL A 147 -26.14 -4.10 -13.99
CA VAL A 147 -24.99 -3.85 -13.10
C VAL A 147 -23.69 -4.28 -13.78
N ARG A 148 -23.71 -5.42 -14.47
CA ARG A 148 -22.57 -5.94 -15.24
C ARG A 148 -22.17 -4.99 -16.38
N GLU A 149 -23.15 -4.40 -17.05
CA GLU A 149 -22.92 -3.41 -18.11
C GLU A 149 -22.37 -2.06 -17.60
N SER A 150 -22.60 -1.69 -16.33
CA SER A 150 -22.00 -0.49 -15.76
C SER A 150 -20.51 -0.70 -15.45
N CYS A 151 -20.18 -1.77 -14.72
CA CYS A 151 -18.79 -2.11 -14.33
C CYS A 151 -17.83 -2.14 -15.53
N CYS A 152 -18.26 -2.74 -16.66
CA CYS A 152 -17.43 -2.93 -17.85
C CYS A 152 -17.00 -1.64 -18.59
N LYS A 153 -17.53 -0.45 -18.22
CA LYS A 153 -17.29 0.80 -18.98
C LYS A 153 -15.90 1.38 -18.73
N GLY A 154 -15.44 1.42 -17.48
CA GLY A 154 -14.10 1.94 -17.13
C GLY A 154 -12.96 1.08 -17.69
N SER A 155 -13.14 -0.25 -17.67
CA SER A 155 -12.07 -1.22 -17.96
C SER A 155 -11.56 -1.19 -19.41
N ARG A 156 -12.28 -0.54 -20.33
CA ARG A 156 -11.87 -0.39 -21.73
C ARG A 156 -10.76 0.66 -21.92
N ALA A 157 -10.63 1.64 -21.04
CA ALA A 157 -9.56 2.64 -21.11
C ALA A 157 -8.22 2.09 -20.59
N ASN A 158 -8.19 1.61 -19.34
CA ASN A 158 -6.95 1.19 -18.67
C ASN A 158 -6.27 -0.04 -19.30
N LYS A 159 -7.00 -0.83 -20.12
CA LYS A 159 -6.43 -1.97 -20.86
C LYS A 159 -5.31 -1.56 -21.84
N LEU A 160 -5.30 -0.33 -22.33
CA LEU A 160 -4.23 0.19 -23.19
C LEU A 160 -2.97 0.58 -22.40
N GLN A 161 -3.11 1.04 -21.15
CA GLN A 161 -1.96 1.40 -20.30
C GLN A 161 -1.26 0.16 -19.72
N GLN A 162 -2.02 -0.82 -19.22
CA GLN A 162 -1.44 -2.04 -18.60
C GLN A 162 -0.56 -2.85 -19.57
N GLN A 163 -0.85 -2.82 -20.88
CA GLN A 163 -0.01 -3.50 -21.87
C GLN A 163 1.36 -2.83 -22.09
N GLN A 164 1.50 -1.52 -21.84
CA GLN A 164 2.76 -0.80 -22.08
C GLN A 164 3.72 -0.81 -20.88
N GLN A 165 3.21 -0.96 -19.65
CA GLN A 165 4.08 -1.07 -18.46
C GLN A 165 4.63 -2.49 -18.28
N SER A 166 3.86 -3.52 -18.64
CA SER A 166 4.26 -4.94 -18.48
C SER A 166 5.44 -5.38 -19.35
N SER A 167 5.75 -4.67 -20.45
CA SER A 167 6.89 -4.99 -21.33
C SER A 167 8.26 -4.59 -20.77
N ASN A 168 8.31 -3.71 -19.76
CA ASN A 168 9.56 -3.07 -19.33
C ASN A 168 10.15 -3.65 -18.03
N GLN A 169 9.55 -4.69 -17.45
CA GLN A 169 10.04 -5.36 -16.22
C GLN A 169 10.38 -6.84 -16.45
N SER A 170 11.27 -7.11 -17.41
CA SER A 170 11.86 -8.44 -17.67
C SER A 170 13.37 -8.46 -17.43
N SER A 171 13.81 -8.18 -16.20
CA SER A 171 15.18 -8.49 -15.74
C SER A 171 15.16 -9.09 -14.33
N SER A 172 15.94 -10.14 -14.13
CA SER A 172 15.79 -11.07 -13.00
C SER A 172 16.42 -10.58 -11.69
N PRO A 173 15.85 -10.91 -10.52
CA PRO A 173 16.42 -10.56 -9.23
C PRO A 173 17.62 -11.46 -8.86
N HIS A 174 18.82 -10.89 -8.78
CA HIS A 174 19.99 -11.56 -8.21
C HIS A 174 20.24 -11.13 -6.75
N HIS A 175 20.03 -12.05 -5.81
CA HIS A 175 20.66 -12.00 -4.49
C HIS A 175 22.17 -12.28 -4.64
N VAL A 176 23.06 -11.52 -4.00
CA VAL A 176 23.67 -11.85 -2.68
C VAL A 176 24.76 -10.84 -2.23
N ALA A 177 24.85 -10.66 -0.91
CA ALA A 177 26.05 -10.46 -0.08
C ALA A 177 26.98 -9.23 -0.27
N ALA A 178 27.68 -8.90 0.82
CA ALA A 178 28.78 -7.94 0.89
C ALA A 178 30.00 -8.59 1.57
N ALA A 179 31.21 -8.30 1.09
CA ALA A 179 32.48 -8.67 1.74
C ALA A 179 33.65 -7.78 1.27
N SER A 180 34.71 -7.72 2.07
CA SER A 180 35.93 -6.90 1.90
C SER A 180 36.79 -7.24 0.67
N GLY A 181 37.59 -6.29 0.17
CA GLY A 181 38.62 -6.58 -0.85
C GLY A 181 39.56 -5.41 -1.24
N MET A 182 40.79 -5.46 -0.75
CA MET A 182 41.91 -4.51 -0.90
C MET A 182 42.30 -4.09 -2.36
N THR A 183 42.97 -2.94 -2.50
CA THR A 183 43.75 -2.43 -3.68
C THR A 183 42.95 -1.99 -4.93
N GLY A 184 43.37 -1.00 -5.73
CA GLY A 184 44.36 0.07 -5.49
C GLY A 184 45.29 0.41 -6.67
N ASN A 185 45.07 1.53 -7.36
CA ASN A 185 46.16 2.25 -8.06
C ASN A 185 45.84 3.75 -8.31
N VAL A 186 46.86 4.53 -8.70
CA VAL A 186 46.89 6.00 -8.69
C VAL A 186 47.02 6.60 -10.11
N LYS A 187 46.34 7.72 -10.37
CA LYS A 187 46.81 8.78 -11.28
C LYS A 187 46.62 10.16 -10.65
N LYS A 188 47.51 11.12 -10.98
CA LYS A 188 47.65 12.43 -10.32
C LYS A 188 47.39 13.61 -11.26
N SER A 189 46.61 14.59 -10.78
CA SER A 189 46.73 16.03 -11.04
C SER A 189 45.92 16.77 -9.96
N ALA A 190 46.37 17.73 -9.15
CA ALA A 190 47.48 18.71 -9.15
C ALA A 190 47.23 19.95 -10.04
N THR A 191 47.24 21.22 -9.57
CA THR A 191 47.19 21.79 -8.19
C THR A 191 46.79 23.28 -8.18
N ALA A 192 45.90 23.72 -7.27
CA ALA A 192 45.87 25.08 -6.65
C ALA A 192 44.84 25.04 -5.49
N LYS A 193 45.09 25.37 -4.20
CA LYS A 193 45.69 26.56 -3.54
C LYS A 193 44.93 27.87 -3.81
N GLY A 194 44.35 28.57 -2.83
CA GLY A 194 44.11 28.24 -1.41
C GLY A 194 43.89 29.48 -0.52
N LYS A 195 43.21 29.30 0.62
CA LYS A 195 43.30 30.09 1.88
C LYS A 195 42.51 29.37 2.98
N ALA A 196 42.93 29.45 4.24
CA ALA A 196 42.26 28.78 5.36
C ALA A 196 42.66 29.35 6.74
N ALA A 197 41.69 29.52 7.63
CA ALA A 197 41.84 29.68 9.09
C ALA A 197 40.58 29.05 9.74
N LYS A 198 40.55 28.19 10.79
CA LYS A 198 41.48 27.71 11.84
C LYS A 198 41.29 28.36 13.23
N THR A 199 40.45 27.74 14.09
CA THR A 199 40.64 27.63 15.57
C THR A 199 39.77 26.52 16.21
N LYS A 200 40.17 26.06 17.41
CA LYS A 200 39.59 25.09 18.40
C LYS A 200 39.99 25.64 19.83
N PRO A 201 39.60 25.16 21.06
CA PRO A 201 39.02 23.89 21.58
C PRO A 201 37.50 23.70 21.29
N ALA A 202 36.66 22.82 21.88
CA ALA A 202 36.61 22.05 23.16
C ALA A 202 35.88 20.67 22.98
N ALA A 203 35.23 19.95 23.93
CA ALA A 203 34.90 20.09 25.38
C ALA A 203 34.79 18.70 26.09
N THR A 204 34.49 18.63 27.41
CA THR A 204 34.82 17.47 28.28
C THR A 204 33.92 17.24 29.53
N SER A 205 33.11 16.15 29.58
CA SER A 205 32.58 15.43 30.79
C SER A 205 31.68 14.24 30.35
N LYS A 206 31.86 12.96 30.76
CA LYS A 206 31.61 12.30 32.09
C LYS A 206 30.11 12.16 32.47
N THR A 207 29.54 11.05 32.98
CA THR A 207 29.88 9.58 33.11
C THR A 207 28.60 8.79 33.56
N SER A 208 28.71 7.48 33.90
CA SER A 208 27.68 6.52 34.42
C SER A 208 26.57 6.11 33.42
N GLU A 209 26.09 4.87 33.27
CA GLU A 209 26.01 3.58 34.03
C GLU A 209 24.57 3.21 34.49
N GLU A 210 24.29 1.90 34.52
CA GLU A 210 22.97 1.25 34.56
C GLU A 210 22.55 0.86 36.01
N PRO A 211 21.28 0.44 36.30
CA PRO A 211 20.94 -0.98 36.10
C PRO A 211 19.45 -1.34 35.84
N HIS A 212 19.22 -2.63 35.57
CA HIS A 212 17.95 -3.35 35.46
C HIS A 212 16.96 -3.22 36.64
N ALA A 213 15.66 -3.17 36.30
CA ALA A 213 14.58 -3.89 36.99
C ALA A 213 13.35 -4.00 36.04
N GLN A 214 12.36 -4.89 36.16
CA GLN A 214 12.20 -6.31 36.50
C GLN A 214 10.67 -6.55 36.35
N LYS A 215 10.20 -7.68 35.81
CA LYS A 215 8.75 -7.91 35.54
C LYS A 215 7.96 -8.30 36.81
N PRO A 216 6.69 -7.87 36.95
CA PRO A 216 5.68 -8.65 37.66
C PRO A 216 5.04 -9.73 36.77
N LYS A 217 4.61 -10.85 37.37
CA LYS A 217 3.67 -11.82 36.78
C LYS A 217 2.39 -11.81 37.62
N VAL A 218 1.22 -11.74 36.98
CA VAL A 218 -0.08 -12.13 37.56
C VAL A 218 -0.82 -12.85 36.43
N ALA A 219 -0.76 -14.18 36.35
CA ALA A 219 -1.49 -15.18 37.13
C ALA A 219 -2.92 -15.40 36.59
N SER A 220 -3.19 -16.64 36.16
CA SER A 220 -4.49 -17.06 35.62
C SER A 220 -5.41 -17.50 36.76
N ALA A 221 -6.69 -17.10 36.69
CA ALA A 221 -7.75 -17.61 37.53
C ALA A 221 -8.71 -18.47 36.70
N LYS A 222 -8.96 -19.70 37.14
CA LYS A 222 -10.10 -20.52 36.70
C LYS A 222 -11.18 -20.45 37.77
N ASN A 223 -12.43 -20.33 37.34
CA ASN A 223 -13.63 -20.89 37.97
C ASN A 223 -14.44 -21.47 36.79
N VAL A 224 -14.83 -22.75 36.81
CA VAL A 224 -15.97 -23.31 37.59
C VAL A 224 -17.27 -22.73 37.07
#